data_AF-A0A7C6IPF6-F1
#
_entry.id   AF-A0A7C6IPF6-F1
#
_cell.length_a   1.000
_cell.length_b   1.000
_cell.length_c   1.000
_cell.angle_alpha   90.00
_cell.angle_beta   90.00
_cell.angle_gamma   90.00
#
_symmetry.space_group_name_H-M   'P 1'
#
loop_
_entity.id
_entity.type
_entity.pdbx_description
1 polymer ?
#
loop_
_entity_poly.entity_id
_entity_poly.type
_entity_poly.pdbx_seq_one_letter_code
_entity_poly.pdbx_strand_id
1 'polypeptide(L)'
;HDGKQWTFLLSDELYLIDGLAKDFIELKNNYLYNYYRLQVKNNIDNISLYGLQGVAFELKEDWRNFEERKSVEYELKEEGSQTVITIQNPGHLKFAKIELELEGNFKRDYKVYEVVSDDRELLHTKGAIFSLNFADSDVSNNVINLRNDPIASTLVIRIENHDNSPLKIGEILGTYYLDKIVFEDVGSASYRLLFGNPLALAPRYDWEDFRTEILKETHDLVTLSSIKEGVAVEQNTKNLKWILNGVVLVTALVLVLFLVQKLDLKKTKTN
;
A
#
# COMPACT_ATOMS: atom_id res chain seq x y z
N HIS A 1 28.83 24.11 -6.46
CA HIS A 1 28.70 24.76 -5.15
C HIS A 1 30.08 24.83 -4.52
N ASP A 2 30.55 26.02 -4.14
CA ASP A 2 31.92 26.34 -3.72
C ASP A 2 32.23 26.02 -2.24
N GLY A 3 31.33 25.32 -1.53
CA GLY A 3 31.53 24.87 -0.15
C GLY A 3 31.62 25.99 0.89
N LYS A 4 31.39 27.25 0.52
CA LYS A 4 31.56 28.42 1.41
C LYS A 4 30.28 28.89 2.08
N GLN A 5 29.12 28.45 1.60
CA GLN A 5 27.82 28.81 2.18
C GLN A 5 27.04 27.54 2.53
N TRP A 6 26.62 27.46 3.79
CA TRP A 6 25.75 26.41 4.29
C TRP A 6 24.30 26.78 3.97
N THR A 7 23.58 25.89 3.30
CA THR A 7 22.14 26.03 3.04
C THR A 7 21.37 25.36 4.17
N PHE A 8 20.45 26.09 4.78
CA PHE A 8 19.52 25.51 5.74
C PHE A 8 18.55 24.56 5.02
N LEU A 9 18.45 23.31 5.48
CA LEU A 9 17.56 22.31 4.90
C LEU A 9 16.26 22.20 5.68
N LEU A 10 16.36 21.92 6.98
CA LEU A 10 15.22 21.78 7.88
C LEU A 10 15.65 21.91 9.35
N SER A 11 14.66 22.09 10.23
CA SER A 11 14.79 21.98 11.68
C SER A 11 13.88 20.85 12.12
N ASP A 12 14.38 19.94 12.93
CA ASP A 12 13.62 18.81 13.47
C ASP A 12 14.10 18.52 14.90
N GLU A 13 13.28 17.80 15.65
CA GLU A 13 13.53 17.42 17.04
C GLU A 13 14.05 15.98 17.10
N LEU A 14 15.15 15.80 17.82
CA LEU A 14 15.71 14.51 18.19
C LEU A 14 15.58 14.35 19.70
N TYR A 15 15.10 13.21 20.16
CA TYR A 15 14.91 12.97 21.59
C TYR A 15 15.17 11.52 21.95
N LEU A 16 15.59 11.32 23.20
CA LEU A 16 15.70 10.02 23.87
C LEU A 16 15.15 10.19 25.30
N ILE A 17 13.91 9.78 25.53
CA ILE A 17 13.20 9.95 26.81
C ILE A 17 12.63 8.60 27.24
N ASP A 18 13.18 8.02 28.32
CA ASP A 18 12.72 6.77 28.93
C ASP A 18 12.47 5.63 27.91
N GLY A 19 13.45 5.40 27.02
CA GLY A 19 13.38 4.36 25.99
C GLY A 19 12.56 4.72 24.74
N LEU A 20 11.91 5.89 24.70
CA LEU A 20 11.35 6.48 23.49
C LEU A 20 12.44 7.27 22.77
N ALA A 21 12.70 6.94 21.52
CA ALA A 21 13.73 7.59 20.72
C ALA A 21 13.15 8.07 19.39
N LYS A 22 13.46 9.32 19.02
CA LYS A 22 13.54 9.76 17.64
C LYS A 22 14.99 10.11 17.37
N ASP A 23 15.70 9.19 16.74
CA ASP A 23 17.14 9.24 16.46
C ASP A 23 17.46 9.48 14.97
N PHE A 24 16.43 9.80 14.18
CA PHE A 24 16.57 10.09 12.75
C PHE A 24 15.93 11.44 12.38
N ILE A 25 16.46 12.05 11.32
CA ILE A 25 15.89 13.23 10.66
C ILE A 25 15.60 12.83 9.22
N GLU A 26 14.36 13.01 8.79
CA GLU A 26 13.95 12.71 7.42
C GLU A 26 14.10 13.95 6.53
N LEU A 27 14.92 13.84 5.48
CA LEU A 27 15.03 14.86 4.45
C LEU A 27 13.91 14.66 3.43
N LYS A 28 12.98 15.63 3.34
CA LYS A 28 11.81 15.55 2.44
C LYS A 28 12.14 15.47 0.94
N ASN A 29 13.36 15.82 0.54
CA ASN A 29 13.80 15.85 -0.85
C ASN A 29 15.15 15.14 -0.99
N ASN A 30 15.41 14.63 -2.19
CA ASN A 30 16.72 14.12 -2.55
C ASN A 30 17.69 15.30 -2.81
N TYR A 31 18.40 15.71 -1.76
CA TYR A 31 19.42 16.74 -1.88
C TYR A 31 20.77 16.11 -2.29
N LEU A 32 21.38 16.62 -3.36
CA LEU A 32 22.68 16.14 -3.84
C LEU A 32 23.84 16.97 -3.24
N TYR A 33 23.91 17.04 -1.92
CA TYR A 33 25.05 17.68 -1.23
C TYR A 33 26.09 16.63 -0.82
N ASN A 34 27.37 16.96 -1.02
CA ASN A 34 28.49 16.11 -0.59
C ASN A 34 28.65 16.06 0.94
N TYR A 35 28.11 17.05 1.65
CA TYR A 35 28.26 17.19 3.10
C TYR A 35 26.97 17.68 3.73
N TYR A 36 26.64 17.08 4.87
CA TYR A 36 25.53 17.50 5.73
C TYR A 36 26.09 17.93 7.09
N ARG A 37 25.50 18.96 7.69
CA ARG A 37 25.86 19.42 9.02
C ARG A 37 24.60 19.52 9.86
N LEU A 38 24.60 18.79 10.97
CA LEU A 38 23.61 18.94 12.02
C LEU A 38 24.10 19.98 13.03
N GLN A 39 23.22 20.89 13.43
CA GLN A 39 23.50 21.90 14.44
C GLN A 39 22.42 21.83 15.52
N VAL A 40 22.81 21.56 16.76
CA VAL A 40 21.92 21.61 17.92
C VAL A 40 21.66 23.08 18.25
N LYS A 41 20.41 23.51 18.17
CA LYS A 41 20.00 24.86 18.61
C LYS A 41 20.09 24.94 20.12
N ASN A 42 20.61 26.06 20.64
CA ASN A 42 20.70 26.35 22.07
C ASN A 42 21.27 25.17 22.89
N ASN A 43 22.45 24.67 22.49
CA ASN A 43 23.14 23.55 23.12
C ASN A 43 23.73 23.90 24.50
N ILE A 44 22.89 24.37 25.43
CA ILE A 44 23.28 24.80 26.78
C ILE A 44 23.89 23.61 27.54
N ASP A 45 23.35 22.41 27.33
CA ASP A 45 23.81 21.16 27.97
C ASP A 45 25.05 20.54 27.29
N ASN A 46 25.60 21.21 26.28
CA ASN A 46 26.81 20.79 25.55
C ASN A 46 26.73 19.34 25.02
N ILE A 47 25.57 18.96 24.52
CA ILE A 47 25.29 17.66 23.88
C ILE A 47 26.28 17.45 22.74
N SER A 48 27.01 16.34 22.81
CA SER A 48 27.97 15.92 21.79
C SER A 48 27.36 14.79 20.97
N LEU A 49 27.30 14.98 19.65
CA LEU A 49 26.78 13.98 18.71
C LEU A 49 27.94 13.14 18.19
N TYR A 50 28.01 11.88 18.62
CA TYR A 50 29.07 10.96 18.22
C TYR A 50 28.60 10.08 17.07
N GLY A 51 28.91 10.52 15.85
CA GLY A 51 28.60 9.78 14.63
C GLY A 51 27.26 10.18 14.03
N LEU A 52 27.29 10.58 12.76
CA LEU A 52 26.12 10.76 11.92
C LEU A 52 26.25 9.76 10.78
N GLN A 53 25.29 8.85 10.66
CA GLN A 53 25.22 7.99 9.50
C GLN A 53 24.19 8.58 8.53
N GLY A 54 24.68 9.01 7.37
CA GLY A 54 23.80 9.29 6.24
C GLY A 54 23.32 7.97 5.67
N VAL A 55 22.07 7.61 5.93
CA VAL A 55 21.45 6.46 5.27
C VAL A 55 20.62 7.00 4.11
N ALA A 56 21.14 6.83 2.90
CA ALA A 56 20.35 7.01 1.71
C ALA A 56 19.44 5.78 1.57
N PHE A 57 18.23 5.88 2.09
CA PHE A 57 17.17 5.01 1.62
C PHE A 57 16.72 5.57 0.28
N GLU A 58 17.14 4.93 -0.80
CA GLU A 58 16.22 4.85 -1.93
C GLU A 58 15.02 4.08 -1.37
N LEU A 59 14.03 4.82 -0.86
CA LEU A 59 12.68 4.43 -1.14
C LEU A 59 12.69 4.26 -2.65
N LYS A 60 12.83 3.01 -3.11
CA LYS A 60 12.07 2.64 -4.29
C LYS A 60 10.72 3.23 -3.98
N GLU A 61 10.36 4.28 -4.70
CA GLU A 61 8.96 4.61 -4.89
C GLU A 61 8.40 3.33 -5.51
N ASP A 62 8.12 2.32 -4.68
CA ASP A 62 7.21 1.26 -4.99
C ASP A 62 5.89 2.01 -5.06
N TRP A 63 5.70 2.60 -6.24
CA TRP A 63 4.47 3.05 -6.84
C TRP A 63 3.50 3.57 -5.80
N ARG A 64 3.74 4.81 -5.30
CA ARG A 64 2.83 5.59 -4.43
C ARG A 64 1.59 4.79 -4.07
N ASN A 65 1.66 3.98 -3.01
CA ASN A 65 0.45 3.43 -2.46
C ASN A 65 -0.50 4.62 -2.31
N PHE A 66 -1.65 4.59 -2.95
CA PHE A 66 -2.55 5.72 -2.90
C PHE A 66 -3.05 5.79 -1.46
N GLU A 67 -2.46 6.69 -0.68
CA GLU A 67 -2.87 6.87 0.69
C GLU A 67 -4.17 7.68 0.71
N GLU A 68 -5.19 7.09 1.31
CA GLU A 68 -6.40 7.82 1.68
C GLU A 68 -6.43 7.94 3.20
N ARG A 69 -6.58 9.18 3.67
CA ARG A 69 -6.77 9.49 5.08
C ARG A 69 -8.23 9.86 5.31
N LYS A 70 -8.89 9.16 6.24
CA LYS A 70 -10.29 9.39 6.58
C LYS A 70 -10.58 9.02 8.03
N SER A 71 -11.67 9.56 8.56
CA SER A 71 -12.22 9.18 9.86
C SER A 71 -12.60 7.71 9.87
N VAL A 72 -12.29 7.03 10.96
CA VAL A 72 -12.65 5.62 11.14
C VAL A 72 -13.83 5.51 12.09
N GLU A 73 -14.69 4.53 11.84
CA GLU A 73 -15.72 4.16 12.80
C GLU A 73 -15.06 3.41 13.96
N TYR A 74 -15.37 3.82 15.19
CA TYR A 74 -14.81 3.19 16.37
C TYR A 74 -15.82 3.11 17.53
N GLU A 75 -15.64 2.11 18.38
CA GLU A 75 -16.27 2.02 19.70
C GLU A 75 -15.21 2.25 20.77
N LEU A 76 -15.58 2.98 21.83
CA LEU A 76 -14.73 3.25 22.98
C LEU A 76 -15.36 2.65 24.24
N LYS A 77 -14.57 1.88 24.99
CA LYS A 77 -14.95 1.29 26.28
C LYS A 77 -13.83 1.45 27.29
N GLU A 78 -14.19 1.68 28.53
CA GLU A 78 -13.25 1.68 29.66
C GLU A 78 -13.36 0.35 30.41
N GLU A 79 -12.27 -0.39 30.46
CA GLU A 79 -12.19 -1.71 31.10
C GLU A 79 -11.10 -1.70 32.18
N GLY A 80 -11.51 -1.52 33.44
CA GLY A 80 -10.58 -1.43 34.55
C GLY A 80 -9.67 -0.20 34.42
N SER A 81 -8.36 -0.44 34.28
CA SER A 81 -7.33 0.60 34.10
C SER A 81 -6.94 0.80 32.63
N GLN A 82 -7.78 0.39 31.68
CA GLN A 82 -7.51 0.46 30.25
C GLN A 82 -8.64 1.15 29.49
N THR A 83 -8.26 1.98 28.52
CA THR A 83 -9.16 2.43 27.46
C THR A 83 -9.03 1.47 26.29
N VAL A 84 -10.14 0.90 25.85
CA VAL A 84 -10.23 -0.04 24.74
C VAL A 84 -10.96 0.64 23.58
N ILE A 85 -10.25 0.82 22.47
CA ILE A 85 -10.76 1.39 21.23
C ILE A 85 -10.88 0.29 20.20
N THR A 86 -12.09 0.02 19.73
CA THR A 86 -12.35 -0.98 18.67
C THR A 86 -12.62 -0.26 17.37
N ILE A 87 -11.70 -0.36 16.41
CA ILE A 87 -11.78 0.29 15.10
C ILE A 87 -12.31 -0.70 14.07
N GLN A 88 -13.29 -0.26 13.28
CA GLN A 88 -13.88 -1.06 12.21
C GLN A 88 -13.23 -0.75 10.86
N ASN A 89 -12.98 -1.80 10.08
CA ASN A 89 -12.43 -1.76 8.72
C ASN A 89 -13.23 -2.71 7.81
N PRO A 90 -14.51 -2.40 7.56
CA PRO A 90 -15.40 -3.27 6.78
C PRO A 90 -14.93 -3.48 5.34
N GLY A 91 -14.11 -2.56 4.81
CA GLY A 91 -13.52 -2.67 3.48
C GLY A 91 -12.25 -3.53 3.40
N HIS A 92 -11.76 -4.06 4.52
CA HIS A 92 -10.49 -4.81 4.59
C HIS A 92 -9.31 -4.06 3.95
N LEU A 93 -9.30 -2.73 4.10
CA LEU A 93 -8.26 -1.89 3.53
C LEU A 93 -6.98 -2.07 4.34
N LYS A 94 -5.83 -2.05 3.66
CA LYS A 94 -4.50 -2.12 4.26
C LYS A 94 -4.25 -0.85 5.07
N PHE A 95 -4.17 -0.94 6.40
CA PHE A 95 -3.85 0.23 7.21
C PHE A 95 -2.35 0.53 7.23
N ALA A 96 -1.97 1.77 6.92
CA ALA A 96 -0.61 2.26 7.11
C ALA A 96 -0.38 2.75 8.55
N LYS A 97 -1.28 3.62 9.01
CA LYS A 97 -1.19 4.25 10.34
C LYS A 97 -2.55 4.69 10.87
N ILE A 98 -2.61 4.85 12.18
CA ILE A 98 -3.76 5.39 12.91
C ILE A 98 -3.29 6.62 13.67
N GLU A 99 -4.04 7.71 13.58
CA GLU A 99 -3.77 8.95 14.30
C GLU A 99 -4.91 9.23 15.26
N LEU A 100 -4.57 9.52 16.51
CA LEU A 100 -5.53 9.78 17.58
C LEU A 100 -5.55 11.28 17.87
N GLU A 101 -6.71 11.92 17.84
CA GLU A 101 -6.86 13.27 18.38
C GLU A 101 -6.95 13.19 19.91
N LEU A 102 -5.94 13.72 20.59
CA LEU A 102 -5.78 13.60 22.04
C LEU A 102 -5.47 14.97 22.64
N GLU A 103 -6.06 15.24 23.81
CA GLU A 103 -5.85 16.49 24.54
C GLU A 103 -5.05 16.27 25.84
N GLY A 104 -4.24 17.26 26.20
CA GLY A 104 -3.56 17.34 27.50
C GLY A 104 -2.09 16.91 27.49
N ASN A 105 -1.52 16.85 28.70
CA ASN A 105 -0.14 16.43 28.94
C ASN A 105 -0.12 15.00 29.51
N PHE A 106 0.39 14.04 28.74
CA PHE A 106 0.35 12.63 29.10
C PHE A 106 1.45 11.82 28.41
N LYS A 107 1.69 10.62 28.94
CA LYS A 107 2.38 9.50 28.27
C LYS A 107 1.66 8.22 28.66
N ARG A 108 1.26 7.43 27.66
CA ARG A 108 0.55 6.16 27.85
C ARG A 108 1.10 5.10 26.91
N ASP A 109 1.29 3.91 27.45
CA ASP A 109 1.62 2.75 26.63
C ASP A 109 0.35 2.23 25.96
N TYR A 110 0.51 1.69 24.75
CA TYR A 110 -0.56 1.06 24.02
C TYR A 110 -0.13 -0.28 23.43
N LYS A 111 -1.13 -1.12 23.17
CA LYS A 111 -1.01 -2.35 22.38
C LYS A 111 -2.14 -2.39 21.36
N VAL A 112 -1.81 -2.74 20.12
CA VAL A 112 -2.77 -2.92 19.03
C VAL A 112 -2.89 -4.40 18.75
N TYR A 113 -4.12 -4.87 18.58
CA TYR A 113 -4.45 -6.24 18.27
C TYR A 113 -5.29 -6.31 17.00
N GLU A 114 -5.07 -7.36 16.21
CA GLU A 114 -5.97 -7.76 15.13
C GLU A 114 -6.96 -8.80 15.66
N VAL A 115 -8.25 -8.59 15.43
CA VAL A 115 -9.27 -9.60 15.72
C VAL A 115 -9.33 -10.57 14.56
N VAL A 116 -8.91 -11.81 14.80
CA VAL A 116 -8.91 -12.89 13.78
C VAL A 116 -10.21 -13.69 13.85
N SER A 117 -10.75 -13.84 15.05
CA SER A 117 -12.06 -14.44 15.35
C SER A 117 -12.53 -13.96 16.72
N ASP A 118 -13.79 -14.20 17.07
CA ASP A 118 -14.38 -13.77 18.35
C ASP A 118 -13.51 -14.07 19.58
N ASP A 119 -12.86 -15.24 19.62
CA ASP A 119 -12.02 -15.66 20.75
C ASP A 119 -10.51 -15.49 20.52
N ARG A 120 -10.10 -14.88 19.40
CA ARG A 120 -8.69 -14.81 19.01
C ARG A 120 -8.27 -13.44 18.52
N GLU A 121 -7.44 -12.82 19.34
CA GLU A 121 -6.73 -11.60 19.01
C GLU A 121 -5.23 -11.87 18.86
N LEU A 122 -4.62 -11.23 17.86
CA LEU A 122 -3.17 -11.28 17.64
C LEU A 122 -2.57 -9.92 17.93
N LEU A 123 -1.57 -9.88 18.81
CA LEU A 123 -0.82 -8.65 19.05
C LEU A 123 -0.10 -8.24 17.76
N HIS A 124 -0.43 -7.06 17.26
CA HIS A 124 0.14 -6.49 16.05
C HIS A 124 1.34 -5.60 16.35
N THR A 125 1.15 -4.62 17.21
CA THR A 125 2.19 -3.66 17.59
C THR A 125 1.97 -3.13 19.00
N LYS A 126 3.00 -2.51 19.56
CA LYS A 126 2.95 -1.83 20.86
C LYS A 126 3.86 -0.62 20.82
N GLY A 127 3.57 0.37 21.64
CA GLY A 127 4.36 1.60 21.72
C GLY A 127 3.84 2.51 22.81
N ALA A 128 4.20 3.78 22.73
CA ALA A 128 3.65 4.82 23.59
C ALA A 128 3.12 5.98 22.77
N ILE A 129 2.01 6.54 23.22
CA ILE A 129 1.48 7.83 22.79
C ILE A 129 1.78 8.85 23.89
N PHE A 130 2.13 10.05 23.49
CA PHE A 130 2.43 11.11 24.44
C PHE A 130 2.18 12.49 23.86
N SER A 131 1.94 13.44 24.75
CA SER A 131 1.85 14.85 24.46
C SER A 131 2.42 15.56 25.67
N LEU A 132 3.50 16.31 25.50
CA LEU A 132 4.23 16.99 26.56
C LEU A 132 4.44 18.44 26.12
N ASN A 133 3.56 19.31 26.60
CA ASN A 133 3.68 20.75 26.39
C ASN A 133 4.52 21.35 27.51
N PHE A 134 5.71 21.83 27.18
CA PHE A 134 6.61 22.57 28.05
C PHE A 134 6.63 24.05 27.65
N ALA A 135 7.13 24.93 28.53
CA ALA A 135 7.11 26.38 28.29
C ALA A 135 7.77 26.82 26.98
N ASP A 136 8.78 26.08 26.51
CA ASP A 136 9.59 26.42 25.34
C ASP A 136 9.53 25.36 24.22
N SER A 137 8.76 24.27 24.39
CA SER A 137 8.69 23.17 23.42
C SER A 137 7.47 22.28 23.64
N ASP A 138 6.79 21.91 22.56
CA ASP A 138 5.69 20.94 22.57
C ASP A 138 6.15 19.67 21.85
N VAL A 139 6.24 18.55 22.57
CA VAL A 139 6.63 17.26 21.99
C VAL A 139 5.46 16.30 22.07
N SER A 140 5.00 15.80 20.92
CA SER A 140 3.89 14.85 20.86
C SER A 140 4.13 13.73 19.86
N ASN A 141 3.55 12.57 20.19
CA ASN A 141 3.34 11.48 19.27
C ASN A 141 1.96 10.87 19.52
N ASN A 142 1.05 11.14 18.60
CA ASN A 142 -0.30 10.61 18.57
C ASN A 142 -0.51 9.66 17.39
N VAL A 143 0.57 9.21 16.75
CA VAL A 143 0.55 8.36 15.57
C VAL A 143 0.99 6.94 15.94
N ILE A 144 0.15 5.98 15.57
CA ILE A 144 0.39 4.56 15.69
C ILE A 144 0.72 4.02 14.30
N ASN A 145 1.98 3.69 14.08
CA ASN A 145 2.43 3.07 12.83
C ASN A 145 2.14 1.57 12.87
N LEU A 146 1.42 1.07 11.87
CA LEU A 146 1.07 -0.34 11.75
C LEU A 146 2.05 -0.98 10.78
N ARG A 147 2.78 -2.00 11.24
CA ARG A 147 3.76 -2.71 10.40
C ARG A 147 3.04 -3.78 9.58
N ASN A 148 3.52 -4.11 8.39
CA ASN A 148 2.95 -5.16 7.52
C ASN A 148 1.50 -4.94 7.09
N ASP A 149 1.01 -3.69 7.21
CA ASP A 149 -0.21 -3.17 6.61
C ASP A 149 -1.46 -4.06 6.80
N PRO A 150 -1.97 -4.19 8.04
CA PRO A 150 -3.01 -5.16 8.35
C PRO A 150 -4.30 -4.87 7.58
N ILE A 151 -4.94 -5.95 7.11
CA ILE A 151 -6.23 -5.96 6.39
C ILE A 151 -7.38 -6.50 7.25
N ALA A 152 -7.14 -6.66 8.55
CA ALA A 152 -8.14 -7.16 9.49
C ALA A 152 -9.40 -6.28 9.45
N SER A 153 -10.58 -6.91 9.56
CA SER A 153 -11.86 -6.21 9.63
C SER A 153 -12.00 -5.37 10.89
N THR A 154 -11.28 -5.73 11.95
CA THR A 154 -11.35 -5.07 13.25
C THR A 154 -9.98 -5.02 13.88
N LEU A 155 -9.61 -3.82 14.35
CA LEU A 155 -8.42 -3.57 15.16
C LEU A 155 -8.83 -3.12 16.54
N VAL A 156 -8.14 -3.61 17.57
CA VAL A 156 -8.37 -3.21 18.97
C VAL A 156 -7.12 -2.54 19.51
N ILE A 157 -7.24 -1.27 19.90
CA ILE A 157 -6.19 -0.53 20.59
C ILE A 157 -6.51 -0.53 22.08
N ARG A 158 -5.61 -1.05 22.90
CA ARG A 158 -5.68 -0.97 24.36
C ARG A 158 -4.64 0.04 24.85
N ILE A 159 -5.10 1.09 25.51
CA ILE A 159 -4.27 2.13 26.12
C ILE A 159 -4.24 1.88 27.62
N GLU A 160 -3.04 1.77 28.20
CA GLU A 160 -2.85 1.53 29.63
C GLU A 160 -2.93 2.86 30.40
N ASN A 161 -4.03 3.09 31.13
CA ASN A 161 -4.23 4.31 31.92
C ASN A 161 -3.55 4.26 33.30
N HIS A 162 -3.32 3.05 33.83
CA HIS A 162 -2.89 2.83 35.22
C HIS A 162 -3.82 3.57 36.20
N ASP A 163 -3.27 4.37 37.10
CA ASP A 163 -4.02 5.16 38.09
C ASP A 163 -4.53 6.50 37.53
N ASN A 164 -4.25 6.80 36.27
CA ASN A 164 -4.68 8.05 35.66
C ASN A 164 -6.09 7.94 35.08
N SER A 165 -6.77 9.08 34.97
CA SER A 165 -8.03 9.15 34.23
C SER A 165 -7.83 8.76 32.75
N PRO A 166 -8.85 8.15 32.13
CA PRO A 166 -8.87 7.91 30.69
C PRO A 166 -8.58 9.17 29.87
N LEU A 167 -7.88 9.00 28.75
CA LEU A 167 -7.63 10.09 27.82
C LEU A 167 -8.91 10.49 27.10
N LYS A 168 -9.08 11.79 26.88
CA LYS A 168 -10.19 12.32 26.08
C LYS A 168 -9.80 12.19 24.60
N ILE A 169 -10.45 11.26 23.90
CA ILE A 169 -10.22 10.96 22.49
C ILE A 169 -11.26 11.71 21.65
N GLY A 170 -10.77 12.51 20.69
CA GLY A 170 -11.59 13.22 19.71
C GLY A 170 -11.85 12.36 18.48
N GLU A 171 -11.37 12.81 17.33
CA GLU A 171 -11.37 12.04 16.09
C GLU A 171 -10.27 10.97 16.06
N ILE A 172 -10.55 9.85 15.39
CA ILE A 172 -9.54 8.86 15.01
C ILE A 172 -9.47 8.82 13.49
N LEU A 173 -8.27 9.03 12.95
CA LEU A 173 -8.02 9.06 11.52
C LEU A 173 -7.18 7.85 11.12
N GLY A 174 -7.68 7.09 10.15
CA GLY A 174 -6.97 5.97 9.53
C GLY A 174 -6.36 6.43 8.22
N THR A 175 -5.10 6.06 7.99
CA THR A 175 -4.46 6.16 6.67
C THR A 175 -4.38 4.78 6.07
N TYR A 176 -4.90 4.63 4.85
CA TYR A 176 -5.02 3.34 4.17
C TYR A 176 -4.25 3.34 2.86
N TYR A 177 -3.61 2.22 2.54
CA TYR A 177 -3.08 1.97 1.20
C TYR A 177 -4.20 1.47 0.29
N LEU A 178 -4.47 2.22 -0.78
CA LEU A 178 -5.46 1.88 -1.79
C LEU A 178 -4.82 1.31 -3.05
N ASP A 179 -5.43 0.24 -3.54
CA ASP A 179 -5.20 -0.31 -4.87
C ASP A 179 -6.20 0.36 -5.84
N LYS A 180 -5.71 0.99 -6.92
CA LYS A 180 -6.56 1.61 -7.94
C LYS A 180 -6.67 0.75 -9.19
N ILE A 181 -7.89 0.60 -9.68
CA ILE A 181 -8.18 0.01 -10.99
C ILE A 181 -8.71 1.11 -11.89
N VAL A 182 -8.04 1.33 -13.01
CA VAL A 182 -8.46 2.27 -14.05
C VAL A 182 -8.79 1.47 -15.31
N PHE A 183 -9.88 1.81 -15.97
CA PHE A 183 -10.30 1.21 -17.23
C PHE A 183 -10.99 2.26 -18.09
N GLU A 184 -10.94 2.07 -19.40
CA GLU A 184 -11.64 2.93 -20.35
C GLU A 184 -13.15 2.72 -20.25
N ASP A 185 -13.91 3.80 -20.10
CA ASP A 185 -15.37 3.76 -20.20
C ASP A 185 -15.83 4.04 -21.64
N VAL A 186 -16.34 3.01 -22.32
CA VAL A 186 -16.96 3.09 -23.65
C VAL A 186 -18.45 3.46 -23.60
N GLY A 187 -18.97 3.88 -22.44
CA GLY A 187 -20.25 4.56 -22.23
C GLY A 187 -21.53 3.73 -22.43
N SER A 188 -21.42 2.48 -22.88
CA SER A 188 -22.57 1.67 -23.32
C SER A 188 -22.68 0.30 -22.62
N ALA A 189 -21.79 -0.03 -21.68
CA ALA A 189 -21.72 -1.35 -21.08
C ALA A 189 -21.68 -1.31 -19.55
N SER A 190 -22.27 -2.32 -18.91
CA SER A 190 -22.03 -2.60 -17.49
C SER A 190 -20.70 -3.33 -17.34
N TYR A 191 -19.80 -2.78 -16.52
CA TYR A 191 -18.51 -3.39 -16.22
C TYR A 191 -18.62 -4.42 -15.10
N ARG A 192 -17.76 -5.44 -15.14
CA ARG A 192 -17.66 -6.47 -14.10
C ARG A 192 -16.21 -6.65 -13.72
N LEU A 193 -15.90 -6.48 -12.43
CA LEU A 193 -14.61 -6.85 -11.87
C LEU A 193 -14.63 -8.34 -11.52
N LEU A 194 -13.83 -9.13 -12.23
CA LEU A 194 -13.69 -10.56 -11.99
C LEU A 194 -12.40 -10.81 -11.22
N PHE A 195 -12.47 -11.54 -10.10
CA PHE A 195 -11.33 -11.83 -9.24
C PHE A 195 -11.40 -13.27 -8.69
N GLY A 196 -10.31 -13.74 -8.11
CA GLY A 196 -10.24 -15.07 -7.47
C GLY A 196 -9.85 -16.25 -8.36
N ASN A 197 -9.52 -16.02 -9.64
CA ASN A 197 -8.97 -17.07 -10.51
C ASN A 197 -7.43 -17.09 -10.46
N PRO A 198 -6.78 -18.05 -9.76
CA PRO A 198 -5.32 -18.10 -9.66
C PRO A 198 -4.63 -18.44 -10.98
N LEU A 199 -5.37 -18.95 -11.98
CA LEU A 199 -4.85 -19.26 -13.32
C LEU A 199 -5.01 -18.09 -14.31
N ALA A 200 -5.63 -16.98 -13.90
CA ALA A 200 -5.78 -15.82 -14.75
C ALA A 200 -4.40 -15.16 -14.97
N LEU A 201 -4.01 -15.01 -16.24
CA LEU A 201 -2.84 -14.23 -16.61
C LEU A 201 -3.18 -12.74 -16.63
N ALA A 202 -2.24 -11.91 -16.20
CA ALA A 202 -2.37 -10.47 -16.32
C ALA A 202 -2.56 -10.08 -17.81
N PRO A 203 -3.59 -9.31 -18.15
CA PRO A 203 -3.74 -8.79 -19.52
C PRO A 203 -2.59 -7.85 -19.84
N ARG A 204 -2.17 -7.80 -21.11
CA ARG A 204 -1.22 -6.81 -21.61
C ARG A 204 -1.97 -5.81 -22.48
N TYR A 205 -2.03 -4.57 -22.04
CA TYR A 205 -2.70 -3.50 -22.77
C TYR A 205 -1.70 -2.59 -23.49
N ASP A 206 -2.14 -1.98 -24.59
CA ASP A 206 -1.33 -1.02 -25.35
C ASP A 206 -1.12 0.29 -24.58
N TRP A 207 -1.94 0.57 -23.56
CA TRP A 207 -1.87 1.80 -22.77
C TRP A 207 -0.97 1.70 -21.52
N GLU A 208 -0.32 0.55 -21.30
CA GLU A 208 0.67 0.38 -20.22
C GLU A 208 1.80 1.43 -20.31
N ASP A 209 2.21 1.80 -21.52
CA ASP A 209 3.25 2.81 -21.77
C ASP A 209 2.82 4.24 -21.36
N PHE A 210 1.51 4.48 -21.20
CA PHE A 210 0.92 5.78 -20.81
C PHE A 210 0.37 5.79 -19.39
N ARG A 211 0.69 4.75 -18.59
CA ARG A 211 0.17 4.59 -17.22
C ARG A 211 0.40 5.83 -16.35
N THR A 212 1.55 6.48 -16.48
CA THR A 212 1.91 7.64 -15.67
C THR A 212 1.05 8.86 -15.99
N GLU A 213 0.74 9.05 -17.27
CA GLU A 213 -0.09 10.14 -17.79
C GLU A 213 -1.54 9.95 -17.35
N ILE A 214 -2.08 8.74 -17.55
CA ILE A 214 -3.43 8.35 -17.15
C ILE A 214 -3.61 8.64 -15.65
N LEU A 215 -2.70 8.18 -14.79
CA LEU A 215 -2.82 8.38 -13.34
C LEU A 215 -2.74 9.85 -12.87
N LYS A 216 -2.21 10.77 -13.68
CA LYS A 216 -2.18 12.21 -13.37
C LYS A 216 -3.48 12.92 -13.70
N GLU A 217 -4.31 12.33 -14.55
CA GLU A 217 -5.58 12.90 -14.94
C GLU A 217 -6.66 12.71 -13.87
N THR A 218 -7.72 13.50 -13.94
CA THR A 218 -8.90 13.31 -13.10
C THR A 218 -9.70 12.13 -13.64
N HIS A 219 -10.10 11.22 -12.75
CA HIS A 219 -10.88 10.04 -13.11
C HIS A 219 -12.26 10.11 -12.47
N ASP A 220 -13.27 9.64 -13.19
CA ASP A 220 -14.59 9.44 -12.62
C ASP A 220 -14.56 8.26 -11.65
N LEU A 221 -15.05 8.47 -10.43
CA LEU A 221 -15.16 7.42 -9.42
C LEU A 221 -16.41 6.59 -9.68
N VAL A 222 -16.21 5.28 -9.79
CA VAL A 222 -17.29 4.30 -9.92
C VAL A 222 -17.44 3.49 -8.63
N THR A 223 -18.68 3.13 -8.31
CA THR A 223 -18.99 2.30 -7.14
C THR A 223 -19.19 0.85 -7.55
N LEU A 224 -18.60 -0.07 -6.79
CA LEU A 224 -18.83 -1.50 -6.97
C LEU A 224 -20.20 -1.88 -6.37
N SER A 225 -20.92 -2.74 -7.09
CA SER A 225 -22.13 -3.39 -6.57
C SER A 225 -21.79 -4.66 -5.79
N SER A 226 -22.80 -5.32 -5.22
CA SER A 226 -22.62 -6.56 -4.45
C SER A 226 -21.88 -7.65 -5.23
N ILE A 227 -21.00 -8.36 -4.53
CA ILE A 227 -20.25 -9.49 -5.08
C ILE A 227 -21.25 -10.61 -5.45
N LYS A 228 -21.06 -11.19 -6.63
CA LYS A 228 -21.79 -12.38 -7.08
C LYS A 228 -20.78 -13.49 -7.34
N GLU A 229 -21.05 -14.69 -6.83
CA GLU A 229 -20.23 -15.85 -7.16
C GLU A 229 -20.30 -16.12 -8.67
N GLY A 230 -19.13 -16.17 -9.31
CA GLY A 230 -19.01 -16.51 -10.71
C GLY A 230 -18.91 -18.03 -10.88
N VAL A 231 -19.68 -18.59 -11.82
CA VAL A 231 -19.46 -19.96 -12.28
C VAL A 231 -18.19 -19.96 -13.13
N ALA A 232 -17.24 -20.86 -12.82
CA ALA A 232 -16.02 -21.01 -13.60
C ALA A 232 -16.36 -21.31 -15.07
N VAL A 233 -16.11 -20.34 -15.95
CA VAL A 233 -16.25 -20.56 -17.40
C VAL A 233 -14.98 -21.25 -17.85
N GLU A 234 -15.08 -22.54 -18.18
CA GLU A 234 -14.00 -23.24 -18.87
C GLU A 234 -13.63 -22.44 -20.12
N GLN A 235 -12.38 -21.96 -20.18
CA GLN A 235 -11.87 -21.38 -21.40
C GLN A 235 -11.77 -22.49 -22.43
N ASN A 236 -12.78 -22.59 -23.29
CA ASN A 236 -12.74 -23.41 -24.49
C ASN A 236 -11.77 -22.76 -25.47
N THR A 237 -10.48 -22.93 -25.20
CA THR A 237 -9.43 -22.69 -26.18
C THR A 237 -9.59 -23.77 -27.23
N LYS A 238 -10.54 -23.57 -28.16
CA LYS A 238 -10.63 -24.41 -29.36
C LYS A 238 -9.24 -24.42 -29.95
N ASN A 239 -8.62 -25.60 -29.90
CA ASN A 239 -7.20 -25.78 -30.13
C ASN A 239 -6.90 -25.55 -31.61
N LEU A 240 -6.70 -24.27 -31.98
CA LEU A 240 -6.53 -23.82 -33.36
C LEU A 240 -5.36 -24.52 -34.05
N LYS A 241 -4.39 -25.04 -33.28
CA LYS A 241 -3.27 -25.86 -33.77
C LYS A 241 -3.75 -27.15 -34.45
N TRP A 242 -4.78 -27.82 -33.94
CA TRP A 242 -5.30 -29.04 -34.57
C TRP A 242 -6.03 -28.74 -35.88
N ILE A 243 -6.78 -27.65 -35.92
CA ILE A 243 -7.46 -27.19 -37.14
C ILE A 243 -6.42 -26.80 -38.20
N LEU A 244 -5.40 -26.03 -37.81
CA LEU A 244 -4.30 -25.62 -38.69
C LEU A 244 -3.54 -26.84 -39.23
N ASN A 245 -3.16 -27.79 -38.36
CA ASN A 245 -2.48 -29.02 -38.78
C ASN A 245 -3.34 -29.86 -39.72
N GLY A 246 -4.65 -29.94 -39.48
CA GLY A 246 -5.59 -30.61 -40.38
C GLY A 246 -5.63 -29.98 -41.77
N VAL A 247 -5.73 -28.65 -41.86
CA VAL A 247 -5.71 -27.91 -43.14
C VAL A 247 -4.39 -28.12 -43.88
N VAL A 248 -3.25 -28.11 -43.18
CA VAL A 248 -1.93 -28.37 -43.77
C VAL A 248 -1.85 -29.80 -44.33
N LEU A 249 -2.40 -30.79 -43.62
CA LEU A 249 -2.40 -32.18 -44.08
C LEU A 249 -3.30 -32.39 -45.31
N VAL A 250 -4.49 -31.80 -45.32
CA VAL A 250 -5.41 -31.85 -46.46
C VAL A 250 -4.80 -31.18 -47.70
N THR A 251 -4.19 -30.00 -47.54
CA THR A 251 -3.55 -29.30 -48.66
C THR A 251 -2.35 -30.07 -49.21
N ALA A 252 -1.53 -30.69 -48.35
CA ALA A 252 -0.45 -31.57 -48.78
C ALA A 252 -0.96 -32.78 -49.59
N LEU A 253 -2.03 -33.45 -49.13
CA LEU A 253 -2.63 -34.57 -49.85
C LEU A 253 -3.17 -34.17 -51.23
N VAL A 254 -3.86 -33.03 -51.33
CA VAL A 254 -4.36 -32.51 -52.61
C VAL A 254 -3.22 -32.23 -53.59
N LEU A 255 -2.11 -31.64 -53.12
CA LEU A 255 -0.94 -31.37 -53.96
C LEU A 255 -0.27 -32.67 -54.45
N VAL A 256 -0.16 -33.68 -53.59
CA VAL A 256 0.37 -35.00 -53.98
C VAL A 256 -0.53 -35.65 -55.03
N LEU A 257 -1.85 -35.64 -54.81
CA LEU A 257 -2.82 -36.22 -55.74
C LEU A 257 -2.80 -35.52 -57.11
N PHE A 258 -2.66 -34.19 -57.11
CA PHE A 258 -2.50 -33.39 -58.32
C PHE A 258 -1.21 -33.72 -59.07
N LEU A 259 -0.09 -33.91 -58.36
CA LEU A 259 1.18 -34.31 -58.96
C LEU A 259 1.10 -35.71 -59.59
N VAL A 260 0.46 -36.66 -58.92
CA VAL A 260 0.26 -38.03 -59.44
C VAL A 260 -0.58 -38.00 -60.72
N GLN A 261 -1.72 -37.30 -60.72
CA GLN A 261 -2.55 -37.15 -61.92
C GLN A 261 -1.79 -36.50 -63.08
N LYS A 262 -1.01 -35.45 -62.79
CA LYS A 262 -0.21 -34.74 -63.81
C LYS A 262 0.92 -35.62 -64.38
N LEU A 263 1.49 -36.52 -63.59
CA LEU A 263 2.54 -37.46 -64.03
C LEU A 263 1.97 -38.60 -64.89
N ASP A 264 0.79 -39.14 -64.56
CA ASP A 264 0.12 -40.16 -65.38
C ASP A 264 -0.35 -39.62 -66.75
N LEU A 265 -0.81 -38.37 -66.78
CA LEU A 265 -1.15 -37.67 -68.04
C LEU A 265 0.07 -37.43 -68.95
N LYS A 266 1.29 -37.44 -68.41
CA LYS A 266 2.52 -37.27 -69.18
C LYS A 266 3.02 -38.59 -69.79
N LYS A 267 2.78 -39.73 -69.12
CA LYS A 267 3.08 -41.06 -69.66
C LYS A 267 2.20 -41.43 -70.86
N THR A 268 0.95 -40.98 -70.89
CA THR A 268 0.01 -41.25 -72.01
C THR A 268 0.26 -40.40 -73.25
N LYS A 269 1.10 -39.35 -73.19
CA LYS A 269 1.48 -38.52 -74.34
C LYS A 269 2.83 -38.89 -74.98
N THR A 270 3.43 -39.99 -74.56
CA THR A 270 4.69 -40.50 -75.15
C THR A 270 4.48 -41.94 -75.62
N ASN A 271 3.67 -42.09 -76.67
CA ASN A 271 3.59 -43.26 -77.54
C ASN A 271 3.21 -42.75 -78.93
#